data_AF-A0A4R9JCR0-F1
#
_entry.id   AF-A0A4R9JCR0-F1
#
_cell.length_a   1.000
_cell.length_b   1.000
_cell.length_c   1.000
_cell.angle_alpha   90.00
_cell.angle_beta   90.00
_cell.angle_gamma   90.00
#
_symmetry.space_group_name_H-M   'P 1'
#
loop_
_entity.id
_entity.type
_entity.pdbx_description
1 polymer ?
#
loop_
_entity_poly.entity_id
_entity_poly.type
_entity_poly.pdbx_seq_one_letter_code
_entity_poly.pdbx_strand_id
1 'polypeptide(L)'
;MPPDWGYESGALSFRFGELHCNGYDLIQSEGVIESEENQKFLKLLLKIPKLDLSGNYYVEAKPDPIPEIDTAGNLSDLSEENLRPRKGGGDSEIGSIDPDKEKWLDQARDQRNRLSSTPNGQKMLITYNQHNETYDEVFKTYPALSTAWQAGGATKEMASDTSQSVEKDTVVNDAKKKYSGGVTYNGNAFAQQLNVAAACLFADPDFDPRTGPPPGSKYWDAAKAALTFGKGVGGNTKNTKDNVNEMKPSEVHSTVNNHTGDLPSVSDPEVVQILQSSDLEPGGRMEGESDPNRIFLDEEDRKRIEKLKNAILRQKAENSEIRGRILFEGEVSALIQNTVLSFSLFRDEETSSWKTSPLIIDMPPFHLEIDDSKWEGEAGLVAKERLESMYFIRNLFYDSLIERISSVFETSLENFLNNQSDFEKGSR
;
A
#
# COMPACT_ATOMS: atom_id res chain seq x y z
N MET A 1 -26.13 13.07 5.52
CA MET A 1 -25.16 12.87 6.64
C MET A 1 -25.86 13.04 7.98
N PRO A 2 -25.52 12.26 9.03
CA PRO A 2 -25.84 12.64 10.40
C PRO A 2 -25.32 14.07 10.68
N PRO A 3 -26.04 14.91 11.42
CA PRO A 3 -25.72 16.36 11.54
C PRO A 3 -24.35 16.68 12.13
N ASP A 4 -23.69 15.68 12.74
CA ASP A 4 -22.53 15.89 13.61
C ASP A 4 -21.19 15.59 12.91
N TRP A 5 -21.18 15.12 11.65
CA TRP A 5 -19.98 14.58 11.00
C TRP A 5 -19.69 15.24 9.64
N GLY A 6 -18.49 15.83 9.50
CA GLY A 6 -17.89 16.21 8.23
C GLY A 6 -16.83 15.19 7.82
N TYR A 7 -16.76 14.83 6.53
CA TYR A 7 -15.77 13.89 5.99
C TYR A 7 -14.70 14.67 5.23
N GLU A 8 -13.60 15.04 5.89
CA GLU A 8 -12.49 15.79 5.26
C GLU A 8 -11.32 14.88 4.83
N SER A 9 -11.14 13.69 5.42
CA SER A 9 -10.21 12.63 4.95
C SER A 9 -10.58 11.24 5.48
N GLY A 10 -10.22 10.18 4.74
CA GLY A 10 -10.54 8.78 5.06
C GLY A 10 -10.55 7.86 3.83
N ALA A 11 -10.33 6.56 4.04
CA ALA A 11 -10.55 5.54 3.02
C ALA A 11 -12.03 5.08 2.97
N LEU A 12 -12.69 5.30 1.82
CA LEU A 12 -13.98 4.70 1.50
C LEU A 12 -13.79 3.30 0.90
N SER A 13 -14.41 2.29 1.50
CA SER A 13 -14.43 0.92 1.00
C SER A 13 -15.83 0.46 0.65
N PHE A 14 -15.95 -0.29 -0.45
CA PHE A 14 -17.17 -0.99 -0.84
C PHE A 14 -17.06 -2.47 -0.50
N ARG A 15 -18.10 -3.03 0.12
CA ARG A 15 -18.21 -4.45 0.41
C ARG A 15 -19.56 -4.98 -0.03
N PHE A 16 -19.57 -6.14 -0.68
CA PHE A 16 -20.78 -6.88 -0.98
C PHE A 16 -20.89 -8.08 -0.02
N GLY A 17 -22.09 -8.35 0.47
CA GLY A 17 -22.37 -9.44 1.39
C GLY A 17 -23.62 -10.20 1.00
N GLU A 18 -23.71 -11.45 1.44
CA GLU A 18 -24.92 -12.28 1.30
C GLU A 18 -25.39 -12.39 -0.17
N LEU A 19 -24.44 -12.58 -1.09
CA LEU A 19 -24.73 -12.72 -2.50
C LEU A 19 -25.32 -14.10 -2.81
N HIS A 20 -26.52 -14.09 -3.37
CA HIS A 20 -27.30 -15.25 -3.81
C HIS A 20 -27.55 -15.18 -5.32
N CYS A 21 -27.33 -16.29 -6.02
CA CYS A 21 -27.62 -16.44 -7.44
C CYS A 21 -28.69 -17.52 -7.62
N ASN A 22 -29.82 -17.16 -8.23
CA ASN A 22 -30.96 -18.04 -8.47
C ASN A 22 -31.20 -18.21 -9.99
N GLY A 23 -31.88 -19.28 -10.40
CA GLY A 23 -32.27 -19.52 -11.80
C GLY A 23 -31.57 -20.70 -12.49
N TYR A 24 -30.68 -21.41 -11.79
CA TYR A 24 -30.05 -22.64 -12.28
C TYR A 24 -31.04 -23.82 -12.44
N ASP A 25 -32.22 -23.74 -11.82
CA ASP A 25 -33.33 -24.67 -12.00
C ASP A 25 -34.03 -24.52 -13.36
N LEU A 26 -33.78 -23.42 -14.08
CA LEU A 26 -34.39 -23.10 -15.37
C LEU A 26 -33.53 -23.54 -16.57
N ILE A 27 -32.55 -24.44 -16.36
CA ILE A 27 -31.67 -24.92 -17.43
C ILE A 27 -32.50 -25.55 -18.54
N GLN A 28 -32.33 -25.02 -19.75
CA GLN A 28 -32.82 -25.60 -21.00
C GLN A 28 -31.65 -26.29 -21.69
N SER A 29 -31.82 -27.55 -22.09
CA SER A 29 -30.77 -28.33 -22.73
C SER A 29 -31.01 -28.49 -24.23
N GLU A 30 -30.00 -28.17 -25.04
CA GLU A 30 -29.91 -28.55 -26.45
C GLU A 30 -28.67 -29.42 -26.65
N GLY A 31 -28.86 -30.66 -27.10
CA GLY A 31 -27.77 -31.61 -27.37
C GLY A 31 -27.51 -31.73 -28.86
N VAL A 32 -26.25 -31.60 -29.28
CA VAL A 32 -25.82 -31.84 -30.65
C VAL A 32 -24.77 -32.95 -30.67
N ILE A 33 -25.06 -34.03 -31.40
CA ILE A 33 -24.09 -35.10 -31.62
C ILE A 33 -23.17 -34.64 -32.75
N GLU A 34 -21.90 -34.37 -32.42
CA GLU A 34 -20.85 -34.08 -33.40
C GLU A 34 -19.92 -35.30 -33.51
N SER A 35 -19.51 -35.65 -34.73
CA SER A 35 -18.53 -36.72 -34.94
C SER A 35 -17.38 -36.19 -35.77
N GLU A 36 -16.19 -36.16 -35.19
CA GLU A 36 -14.94 -36.05 -35.97
C GLU A 36 -14.47 -37.45 -36.36
N GLU A 37 -13.70 -37.55 -37.45
CA GLU A 37 -13.44 -38.76 -38.26
C GLU A 37 -13.01 -40.04 -37.50
N ASN A 38 -12.69 -40.00 -36.19
CA ASN A 38 -12.44 -41.20 -35.38
C ASN A 38 -12.86 -41.10 -33.89
N GLN A 39 -13.65 -40.11 -33.47
CA GLN A 39 -14.20 -40.05 -32.10
C GLN A 39 -15.63 -39.50 -32.11
N LYS A 40 -16.57 -40.27 -31.55
CA LYS A 40 -17.93 -39.79 -31.29
C LYS A 40 -17.92 -39.06 -29.94
N PHE A 41 -18.12 -37.75 -29.95
CA PHE A 41 -18.37 -36.98 -28.74
C PHE A 41 -19.76 -36.35 -28.80
N LEU A 42 -20.41 -36.22 -27.65
CA LEU A 42 -21.68 -35.51 -27.54
C LEU A 42 -21.39 -34.11 -27.03
N LYS A 43 -21.62 -33.09 -27.86
CA LYS A 43 -21.51 -31.70 -27.44
C LYS A 43 -22.84 -31.25 -26.85
N LEU A 44 -22.81 -30.85 -25.59
CA LEU A 44 -23.99 -30.37 -24.87
C LEU A 44 -23.91 -28.85 -24.74
N LEU A 45 -24.99 -28.18 -25.16
CA LEU A 45 -25.20 -26.76 -24.97
C LEU A 45 -26.37 -26.59 -24.00
N LEU A 46 -26.08 -26.10 -22.81
CA LEU A 46 -27.09 -25.81 -21.81
C LEU A 46 -27.27 -24.31 -21.72
N LYS A 47 -28.51 -23.86 -21.85
CA LYS A 47 -28.87 -22.45 -21.79
C LYS A 47 -29.60 -22.18 -20.48
N ILE A 48 -29.09 -21.23 -19.72
CA ILE A 48 -29.78 -20.67 -18.57
C ILE A 48 -30.45 -19.37 -19.04
N PRO A 49 -31.78 -19.34 -19.22
CA PRO A 49 -32.45 -18.18 -19.80
C PRO A 49 -32.35 -16.95 -18.90
N LYS A 50 -32.33 -17.16 -17.58
CA LYS A 50 -32.36 -16.10 -16.58
C LYS A 50 -31.60 -16.52 -15.32
N LEU A 51 -30.65 -15.72 -14.89
CA LEU A 51 -30.01 -15.78 -13.58
C LEU A 51 -30.29 -14.46 -12.84
N ASP A 52 -30.80 -14.58 -11.62
CA ASP A 52 -31.08 -13.45 -10.73
C ASP A 52 -30.02 -13.44 -9.63
N LEU A 53 -29.16 -12.42 -9.63
CA LEU A 53 -28.21 -12.13 -8.55
C LEU A 53 -28.86 -11.14 -7.57
N SER A 54 -28.78 -11.44 -6.28
CA SER A 54 -29.30 -10.58 -5.21
C SER A 54 -28.35 -10.61 -4.01
N GLY A 55 -28.30 -9.54 -3.23
CA GLY A 55 -27.54 -9.49 -1.98
C GLY A 55 -27.52 -8.09 -1.39
N ASN A 56 -26.55 -7.83 -0.51
CA ASN A 56 -26.40 -6.57 0.20
C ASN A 56 -25.08 -5.87 -0.17
N TYR A 57 -25.09 -4.54 -0.20
CA TYR A 57 -23.90 -3.72 -0.29
C TYR A 57 -23.69 -2.90 0.98
N TYR A 58 -22.44 -2.57 1.24
CA TYR A 58 -22.00 -1.73 2.34
C TYR A 58 -20.95 -0.74 1.83
N VAL A 59 -21.18 0.55 2.07
CA VAL A 59 -20.18 1.61 1.90
C VAL A 59 -19.67 1.95 3.29
N GLU A 60 -18.41 1.67 3.53
CA GLU A 60 -17.78 1.82 4.84
C GLU A 60 -16.72 2.93 4.77
N ALA A 61 -16.65 3.75 5.82
CA ALA A 61 -15.56 4.69 6.01
C ALA A 61 -14.63 4.20 7.12
N LYS A 62 -13.33 4.24 6.84
CA LYS A 62 -12.29 4.17 7.86
C LYS A 62 -11.73 5.58 8.05
N PRO A 63 -11.76 6.14 9.27
CA PRO A 63 -11.09 7.39 9.53
C PRO A 63 -9.58 7.19 9.32
N ASP A 64 -8.94 8.09 8.58
CA ASP A 64 -7.49 8.11 8.52
C ASP A 64 -6.96 8.57 9.88
N PRO A 65 -5.93 7.93 10.44
CA PRO A 65 -5.18 8.55 11.52
C PRO A 65 -4.60 9.87 10.98
N ILE A 66 -4.77 10.95 11.73
CA ILE A 66 -4.19 12.26 11.41
C ILE A 66 -2.95 12.43 12.30
N PRO A 67 -1.74 12.12 11.82
CA PRO A 67 -0.54 12.42 12.59
C PRO A 67 -0.07 13.84 12.33
N GLU A 68 0.16 14.59 13.40
CA GLU A 68 0.94 15.83 13.34
C GLU A 68 2.41 15.46 13.10
N ILE A 69 2.91 15.70 11.89
CA ILE A 69 4.31 15.47 11.52
C ILE A 69 5.08 16.79 11.68
N ASP A 70 6.12 16.79 12.51
CA ASP A 70 7.02 17.93 12.71
C ASP A 70 8.26 17.78 11.79
N THR A 71 8.09 18.09 10.51
CA THR A 71 9.17 17.99 9.50
C THR A 71 9.53 19.36 8.95
N ALA A 72 10.51 20.01 9.61
CA ALA A 72 11.18 21.24 9.18
C ALA A 72 12.01 21.09 7.89
N GLY A 73 11.40 20.60 6.81
CA GLY A 73 12.09 20.23 5.58
C GLY A 73 11.18 19.66 4.49
N ASN A 74 9.98 20.25 4.34
CA ASN A 74 9.02 19.99 3.25
C ASN A 74 8.49 18.55 3.12
N LEU A 75 7.82 18.08 4.17
CA LEU A 75 6.60 17.28 4.08
C LEU A 75 5.54 18.09 4.84
N SER A 76 4.50 18.58 4.18
CA SER A 76 3.43 19.30 4.84
C SER A 76 2.08 18.87 4.29
N ASP A 77 1.25 18.30 5.15
CA ASP A 77 -0.19 18.57 5.13
C ASP A 77 -0.52 19.64 6.17
N LEU A 78 -1.52 20.45 5.84
CA LEU A 78 -2.01 21.56 6.64
C LEU A 78 -2.64 21.04 7.95
N SER A 79 -2.52 21.82 9.05
CA SER A 79 -3.25 21.55 10.29
C SER A 79 -4.76 21.41 10.02
N GLU A 80 -5.47 20.59 10.81
CA GLU A 80 -6.93 20.37 10.69
C GLU A 80 -7.77 21.66 10.62
N GLU A 81 -7.23 22.77 11.13
CA GLU A 81 -7.87 24.09 11.15
C GLU A 81 -7.79 24.86 9.81
N ASN A 82 -6.89 24.45 8.92
CA ASN A 82 -6.64 25.05 7.60
C ASN A 82 -7.36 24.32 6.45
N LEU A 83 -7.98 23.17 6.71
CA LEU A 83 -8.69 22.35 5.73
C LEU A 83 -10.23 22.57 5.72
N ARG A 84 -10.76 23.40 6.63
CA ARG A 84 -12.20 23.68 6.72
C ARG A 84 -12.66 24.79 5.76
N PRO A 85 -13.84 24.68 5.10
CA PRO A 85 -14.46 25.79 4.39
C PRO A 85 -14.81 26.93 5.37
N ARG A 86 -14.20 28.10 5.21
CA ARG A 86 -14.52 29.30 6.02
C ARG A 86 -15.72 30.04 5.44
N LYS A 87 -16.68 30.41 6.30
CA LYS A 87 -17.59 31.52 6.01
C LYS A 87 -16.78 32.82 6.06
N GLY A 88 -16.89 33.64 5.01
CA GLY A 88 -16.25 34.95 4.98
C GLY A 88 -16.66 35.79 6.21
N GLY A 89 -15.67 36.23 6.98
CA GLY A 89 -15.83 37.25 8.03
C GLY A 89 -15.99 36.78 9.48
N GLY A 90 -15.63 35.54 9.83
CA GLY A 90 -15.59 35.11 11.24
C GLY A 90 -14.23 35.35 11.87
N ASP A 91 -14.09 36.42 12.65
CA ASP A 91 -12.95 36.63 13.56
C ASP A 91 -12.97 35.53 14.64
N SER A 92 -12.01 34.61 14.57
CA SER A 92 -11.64 33.74 15.68
C SER A 92 -10.13 33.81 15.88
N GLU A 93 -9.72 34.14 17.10
CA GLU A 93 -8.35 34.21 17.55
C GLU A 93 -7.59 32.95 17.13
N ILE A 94 -6.61 33.20 16.26
CA ILE A 94 -5.66 32.25 15.68
C ILE A 94 -5.01 31.48 16.82
N GLY A 95 -5.18 30.15 16.86
CA GLY A 95 -4.20 29.29 17.53
C GLY A 95 -2.88 29.53 16.83
N SER A 96 -2.00 30.33 17.43
CA SER A 96 -0.77 30.78 16.80
C SER A 96 0.03 29.57 16.33
N ILE A 97 0.31 29.49 15.03
CA ILE A 97 1.35 28.60 14.49
C ILE A 97 2.60 28.81 15.36
N ASP A 98 3.17 27.71 15.87
CA ASP A 98 4.40 27.74 16.65
C ASP A 98 5.44 28.59 15.87
N PRO A 99 5.80 29.79 16.35
CA PRO A 99 6.63 30.72 15.59
C PRO A 99 7.99 30.11 15.21
N ASP A 100 8.48 29.17 16.03
CA ASP A 100 9.71 28.45 15.74
C ASP A 100 9.54 27.50 14.55
N LYS A 101 8.39 26.83 14.42
CA LYS A 101 8.10 25.95 13.28
C LYS A 101 8.01 26.72 11.96
N GLU A 102 7.29 27.84 11.95
CA GLU A 102 7.18 28.67 10.74
C GLU A 102 8.55 29.17 10.30
N LYS A 103 9.36 29.63 11.27
CA LYS A 103 10.75 30.03 11.02
C LYS A 103 11.58 28.90 10.41
N TRP A 104 11.49 27.68 10.94
CA TRP A 104 12.25 26.55 10.40
C TRP A 104 11.79 26.17 8.99
N LEU A 105 10.49 26.25 8.71
CA LEU A 105 9.93 26.01 7.38
C LEU A 105 10.40 27.05 6.36
N ASP A 106 10.40 28.33 6.72
CA ASP A 106 10.92 29.40 5.86
C ASP A 106 12.40 29.22 5.56
N GLN A 107 13.19 28.86 6.57
CA GLN A 107 14.61 28.56 6.35
C GLN A 107 14.81 27.34 5.44
N ALA A 108 14.00 26.29 5.60
CA ALA A 108 14.05 25.12 4.71
C ALA A 108 13.69 25.48 3.26
N ARG A 109 12.67 26.34 3.06
CA ARG A 109 12.31 26.91 1.74
C ARG A 109 13.47 27.70 1.16
N ASP A 110 14.15 28.52 1.96
CA ASP A 110 15.33 29.27 1.53
C ASP A 110 16.51 28.37 1.15
N GLN A 111 16.79 27.32 1.93
CA GLN A 111 17.84 26.36 1.58
C GLN A 111 17.49 25.60 0.29
N ARG A 112 16.22 25.24 0.09
CA ARG A 112 15.73 24.64 -1.16
C ARG A 112 15.94 25.57 -2.36
N ASN A 113 15.63 26.86 -2.21
CA ASN A 113 15.87 27.86 -3.24
C ASN A 113 17.35 27.96 -3.61
N ARG A 114 18.25 27.95 -2.62
CA ARG A 114 19.72 27.94 -2.85
C ARG A 114 20.20 26.68 -3.57
N LEU A 115 19.67 25.50 -3.22
CA LEU A 115 19.99 24.27 -3.96
C LEU A 115 19.49 24.33 -5.40
N SER A 116 18.30 24.90 -5.62
CA SER A 116 17.68 25.02 -6.95
C SER A 116 18.45 25.94 -7.91
N SER A 117 19.37 26.78 -7.43
CA SER A 117 20.19 27.64 -8.28
C SER A 117 21.43 26.94 -8.86
N THR A 118 21.66 25.67 -8.55
CA THR A 118 22.81 24.89 -9.05
C THR A 118 22.35 23.63 -9.81
N PRO A 119 23.04 23.19 -10.87
CA PRO A 119 22.65 21.98 -11.60
C PRO A 119 22.61 20.73 -10.71
N ASN A 120 23.59 20.57 -9.81
CA ASN A 120 23.65 19.44 -8.90
C ASN A 120 22.58 19.51 -7.79
N GLY A 121 22.31 20.69 -7.26
CA GLY A 121 21.23 20.88 -6.29
C GLY A 121 19.84 20.65 -6.91
N GLN A 122 19.61 21.04 -8.16
CA GLN A 122 18.38 20.69 -8.89
C GLN A 122 18.21 19.18 -9.04
N LYS A 123 19.26 18.45 -9.45
CA LYS A 123 19.23 16.98 -9.53
C LYS A 123 18.91 16.34 -8.18
N MET A 124 19.57 16.79 -7.11
CA MET A 124 19.31 16.32 -5.75
C MET A 124 17.85 16.56 -5.34
N LEU A 125 17.29 17.74 -5.63
CA LEU A 125 15.90 18.05 -5.31
C LEU A 125 14.91 17.19 -6.13
N ILE A 126 15.19 16.91 -7.40
CA ILE A 126 14.37 16.02 -8.23
C ILE A 126 14.36 14.60 -7.61
N THR A 127 15.53 14.06 -7.27
CA THR A 127 15.65 12.75 -6.63
C THR A 127 14.96 12.72 -5.26
N TYR A 128 15.10 13.79 -4.46
CA TYR A 128 14.40 13.91 -3.17
C TYR A 128 12.88 13.86 -3.36
N ASN A 129 12.33 14.64 -4.30
CA ASN A 129 10.89 14.72 -4.50
C ASN A 129 10.27 13.48 -5.15
N GLN A 130 11.07 12.63 -5.82
CA GLN A 130 10.59 11.48 -6.58
C GLN A 130 9.75 10.50 -5.74
N HIS A 131 10.04 10.39 -4.44
CA HIS A 131 9.37 9.45 -3.53
C HIS A 131 8.63 10.14 -2.37
N ASN A 132 8.43 11.47 -2.46
CA ASN A 132 7.79 12.23 -1.38
C ASN A 132 6.37 11.76 -1.07
N GLU A 133 5.58 11.40 -2.09
CA GLU A 133 4.23 10.87 -1.89
C GLU A 133 4.26 9.58 -1.06
N THR A 134 5.21 8.68 -1.33
CA THR A 134 5.39 7.44 -0.55
C THR A 134 5.84 7.75 0.88
N TYR A 135 6.79 8.66 1.08
CA TYR A 135 7.23 9.04 2.44
C TYR A 135 6.07 9.63 3.24
N ASP A 136 5.33 10.56 2.63
CA ASP A 136 4.17 11.20 3.22
C ASP A 136 3.07 10.19 3.60
N GLU A 137 2.73 9.27 2.69
CA GLU A 137 1.79 8.19 2.94
C GLU A 137 2.22 7.32 4.14
N VAL A 138 3.49 6.96 4.23
CA VAL A 138 4.00 6.14 5.35
C VAL A 138 3.94 6.89 6.67
N PHE A 139 4.31 8.17 6.69
CA PHE A 139 4.22 9.00 7.90
C PHE A 139 2.78 9.22 8.35
N LYS A 140 1.83 9.38 7.41
CA LYS A 140 0.40 9.55 7.68
C LYS A 140 -0.27 8.28 8.17
N THR A 141 -0.03 7.18 7.45
CA THR A 141 -0.73 5.91 7.67
C THR A 141 -0.22 5.18 8.91
N TYR A 142 1.07 5.31 9.23
CA TYR A 142 1.71 4.53 10.29
C TYR A 142 2.29 5.41 11.41
N PRO A 143 1.52 5.72 12.47
CA PRO A 143 1.97 6.53 13.62
C PRO A 143 3.20 5.98 14.32
N ALA A 144 3.54 4.70 14.15
CA ALA A 144 4.78 4.11 14.64
C ALA A 144 6.02 4.86 14.12
N LEU A 145 6.03 5.27 12.85
CA LEU A 145 7.13 6.05 12.28
C LEU A 145 7.18 7.45 12.90
N SER A 146 6.05 8.16 12.96
CA SER A 146 5.98 9.50 13.58
C SER A 146 6.42 9.47 15.06
N THR A 147 5.98 8.45 15.80
CA THR A 147 6.39 8.22 17.20
C THR A 147 7.89 7.98 17.31
N ALA A 148 8.48 7.17 16.43
CA ALA A 148 9.92 6.93 16.40
C ALA A 148 10.72 8.18 15.99
N TRP A 149 10.16 9.03 15.14
CA TRP A 149 10.74 10.29 14.68
C TRP A 149 10.78 11.35 15.79
N GLN A 150 9.71 11.44 16.58
CA GLN A 150 9.55 12.39 17.68
C GLN A 150 10.14 11.89 19.01
N ALA A 151 10.45 10.58 19.11
CA ALA A 151 10.89 9.95 20.33
C ALA A 151 12.06 10.70 20.99
N GLY A 152 11.86 11.09 22.25
CA GLY A 152 12.88 11.77 23.04
C GLY A 152 13.18 13.21 22.63
N GLY A 153 12.49 13.80 21.65
CA GLY A 153 12.63 15.22 21.30
C GLY A 153 13.93 15.63 20.60
N ALA A 154 14.87 14.72 20.38
CA ALA A 154 16.17 14.99 19.76
C ALA A 154 16.02 15.64 18.38
N THR A 155 15.06 15.18 17.56
CA THR A 155 14.80 15.73 16.23
C THR A 155 14.34 17.19 16.28
N LYS A 156 13.52 17.57 17.27
CA LYS A 156 13.08 18.96 17.48
C LYS A 156 14.24 19.85 17.93
N GLU A 157 15.06 19.37 18.87
CA GLU A 157 16.26 20.09 19.32
C GLU A 157 17.26 20.30 18.17
N MET A 158 17.45 19.27 17.32
CA MET A 158 18.29 19.36 16.13
C MET A 158 17.73 20.31 15.09
N ALA A 159 16.41 20.35 14.87
CA ALA A 159 15.79 21.32 13.97
C ALA A 159 16.03 22.76 14.44
N SER A 160 15.87 23.01 15.75
CA SER A 160 16.18 24.31 16.36
C SER A 160 17.65 24.69 16.18
N ASP A 161 18.56 23.74 16.41
CA ASP A 161 20.00 24.00 16.27
C ASP A 161 20.42 24.24 14.83
N THR A 162 19.93 23.42 13.90
CA THR A 162 20.16 23.61 12.45
C THR A 162 19.67 24.98 12.02
N SER A 163 18.48 25.40 12.50
CA SER A 163 17.97 26.74 12.22
C SER A 163 18.92 27.84 12.70
N GLN A 164 19.43 27.74 13.93
CA GLN A 164 20.38 28.70 14.47
C GLN A 164 21.72 28.69 13.71
N SER A 165 22.20 27.51 13.32
CA SER A 165 23.44 27.36 12.57
C SER A 165 23.33 27.87 11.14
N VAL A 166 22.17 27.74 10.51
CA VAL A 166 21.88 28.36 9.21
C VAL A 166 21.90 29.88 9.30
N GLU A 167 21.35 30.47 10.35
CA GLU A 167 21.36 31.94 10.53
C GLU A 167 22.74 32.50 10.80
N LYS A 168 23.53 31.80 11.60
CA LYS A 168 24.84 32.27 12.08
C LYS A 168 26.01 31.76 11.25
N ASP A 169 25.75 30.91 10.26
CA ASP A 169 26.76 30.14 9.51
C ASP A 169 27.77 29.42 10.44
N THR A 170 27.23 28.79 11.48
CA THR A 170 27.98 27.95 12.43
C THR A 170 27.88 26.48 12.06
N VAL A 171 28.64 25.63 12.73
CA VAL A 171 28.63 24.17 12.49
C VAL A 171 27.23 23.61 12.75
N VAL A 172 26.70 22.82 11.80
CA VAL A 172 25.38 22.17 11.91
C VAL A 172 25.47 20.89 12.73
N ASN A 173 26.48 20.06 12.46
CA ASN A 173 26.68 18.75 13.10
C ASN A 173 27.87 18.77 14.07
N ASP A 174 27.82 19.62 15.10
CA ASP A 174 28.87 19.73 16.12
C ASP A 174 29.16 18.36 16.76
N ALA A 175 30.42 17.92 16.70
CA ALA A 175 30.84 16.60 17.13
C ALA A 175 30.78 16.40 18.65
N LYS A 176 30.84 17.50 19.41
CA LYS A 176 30.78 17.50 20.89
C LYS A 176 29.36 17.65 21.41
N LYS A 177 28.44 18.15 20.58
CA LYS A 177 27.06 18.37 21.00
C LYS A 177 26.29 17.06 21.11
N LYS A 178 25.54 16.94 22.20
CA LYS A 178 24.64 15.83 22.48
C LYS A 178 23.22 16.38 22.64
N TYR A 179 22.28 15.63 22.12
CA TYR A 179 20.86 15.94 22.17
C TYR A 179 20.16 15.00 23.15
N SER A 180 18.86 15.22 23.38
CA SER A 180 18.05 14.34 24.22
C SER A 180 18.22 12.86 23.86
N GLY A 181 18.35 12.01 24.87
CA GLY A 181 18.72 10.60 24.70
C GLY A 181 20.22 10.35 24.48
N GLY A 182 21.07 11.38 24.54
CA GLY A 182 22.53 11.24 24.45
C GLY A 182 23.07 11.04 23.02
N VAL A 183 22.23 11.25 22.00
CA VAL A 183 22.57 11.05 20.59
C VAL A 183 23.33 12.25 20.00
N THR A 184 24.17 11.99 18.99
CA THR A 184 24.79 13.03 18.17
C THR A 184 23.87 13.43 17.02
N TYR A 185 24.17 14.56 16.36
CA TYR A 185 23.45 14.98 15.16
C TYR A 185 23.46 13.89 14.09
N ASN A 186 24.65 13.41 13.71
CA ASN A 186 24.79 12.34 12.73
C ASN A 186 24.12 11.04 13.19
N GLY A 187 24.32 10.66 14.46
CA GLY A 187 23.76 9.43 15.02
C GLY A 187 22.23 9.37 14.87
N ASN A 188 21.54 10.46 15.21
CA ASN A 188 20.09 10.54 15.01
C ASN A 188 19.73 10.66 13.52
N ALA A 189 20.42 11.46 12.71
CA ALA A 189 20.09 11.63 11.31
C ALA A 189 20.14 10.31 10.52
N PHE A 190 21.20 9.52 10.70
CA PHE A 190 21.32 8.19 10.08
C PHE A 190 20.30 7.19 10.65
N ALA A 191 20.02 7.24 11.96
CA ALA A 191 18.98 6.39 12.56
C ALA A 191 17.57 6.73 12.05
N GLN A 192 17.26 8.01 11.82
CA GLN A 192 15.97 8.43 11.27
C GLN A 192 15.84 8.10 9.78
N GLN A 193 16.92 8.25 9.00
CA GLN A 193 16.96 7.76 7.62
C GLN A 193 16.66 6.25 7.56
N LEU A 194 17.25 5.47 8.46
CA LEU A 194 17.00 4.04 8.57
C LEU A 194 15.55 3.74 8.96
N ASN A 195 14.98 4.49 9.92
CA ASN A 195 13.56 4.38 10.28
C ASN A 195 12.64 4.61 9.08
N VAL A 196 12.90 5.64 8.27
CA VAL A 196 12.10 5.92 7.06
C VAL A 196 12.20 4.78 6.06
N ALA A 197 13.42 4.30 5.78
CA ALA A 197 13.62 3.19 4.85
C ALA A 197 12.91 1.92 5.32
N ALA A 198 13.09 1.55 6.59
CA ALA A 198 12.45 0.38 7.17
C ALA A 198 10.92 0.50 7.19
N ALA A 199 10.39 1.67 7.57
CA ALA A 199 8.95 1.92 7.55
C ALA A 199 8.36 1.79 6.15
N CYS A 200 9.03 2.30 5.11
CA CYS A 200 8.59 2.13 3.72
C CYS A 200 8.45 0.63 3.38
N LEU A 201 9.46 -0.18 3.70
CA LEU A 201 9.41 -1.62 3.42
C LEU A 201 8.27 -2.32 4.18
N PHE A 202 8.10 -2.01 5.46
CA PHE A 202 7.06 -2.64 6.29
C PHE A 202 5.65 -2.13 5.98
N ALA A 203 5.52 -0.93 5.42
CA ALA A 203 4.26 -0.32 5.01
C ALA A 203 3.69 -0.93 3.74
N ASP A 204 4.53 -1.57 2.91
CA ASP A 204 4.12 -2.17 1.64
C ASP A 204 2.94 -3.14 1.81
N PRO A 205 1.82 -2.98 1.06
CA PRO A 205 0.68 -3.88 1.13
C PRO A 205 1.02 -5.37 0.91
N ASP A 206 2.00 -5.63 0.05
CA ASP A 206 2.42 -6.98 -0.34
C ASP A 206 3.61 -7.48 0.52
N PHE A 207 3.88 -6.81 1.64
CA PHE A 207 4.91 -7.22 2.59
C PHE A 207 4.62 -8.59 3.20
N ASP A 208 5.47 -9.58 2.91
CA ASP A 208 5.52 -10.86 3.64
C ASP A 208 6.65 -10.80 4.69
N PRO A 209 6.37 -11.06 5.99
CA PRO A 209 7.39 -11.12 7.04
C PRO A 209 8.54 -12.11 6.78
N ARG A 210 8.36 -13.11 5.91
CA ARG A 210 9.35 -14.15 5.58
C ARG A 210 10.22 -13.79 4.38
N THR A 211 9.66 -13.10 3.39
CA THR A 211 10.35 -12.83 2.12
C THR A 211 10.56 -11.35 1.83
N GLY A 212 9.96 -10.46 2.61
CA GLY A 212 9.94 -9.03 2.36
C GLY A 212 8.90 -8.61 1.32
N PRO A 213 8.84 -7.31 0.98
CA PRO A 213 8.02 -6.81 -0.10
C PRO A 213 8.59 -7.15 -1.47
N PRO A 214 7.76 -7.20 -2.53
CA PRO A 214 8.23 -7.47 -3.88
C PRO A 214 9.18 -6.34 -4.37
N PRO A 215 10.33 -6.69 -4.98
CA PRO A 215 11.21 -5.70 -5.60
C PRO A 215 10.48 -4.88 -6.67
N GLY A 216 10.73 -3.57 -6.69
CA GLY A 216 10.14 -2.65 -7.67
C GLY A 216 8.76 -2.09 -7.29
N SER A 217 8.27 -2.35 -6.08
CA SER A 217 7.15 -1.58 -5.53
C SER A 217 7.56 -0.13 -5.25
N LYS A 218 6.60 0.80 -5.23
CA LYS A 218 6.88 2.21 -4.89
C LYS A 218 7.50 2.38 -3.49
N TYR A 219 7.24 1.45 -2.59
CA TYR A 219 7.76 1.40 -1.22
C TYR A 219 9.20 0.88 -1.18
N TRP A 220 9.48 -0.17 -1.97
CA TRP A 220 10.82 -0.68 -2.17
C TRP A 220 11.75 0.41 -2.72
N ASP A 221 11.31 1.09 -3.78
CA ASP A 221 12.09 2.14 -4.42
C ASP A 221 12.31 3.34 -3.49
N ALA A 222 11.29 3.73 -2.72
CA ALA A 222 11.42 4.78 -1.71
C ALA A 222 12.43 4.40 -0.61
N ALA A 223 12.38 3.17 -0.10
CA ALA A 223 13.34 2.69 0.88
C ALA A 223 14.77 2.71 0.32
N LYS A 224 14.95 2.21 -0.89
CA LYS A 224 16.24 2.18 -1.60
C LYS A 224 16.79 3.58 -1.85
N ALA A 225 15.93 4.54 -2.21
CA ALA A 225 16.30 5.94 -2.40
C ALA A 225 16.74 6.60 -1.08
N ALA A 226 16.02 6.37 0.02
CA ALA A 226 16.39 6.87 1.34
C ALA A 226 17.78 6.35 1.76
N LEU A 227 18.06 5.06 1.56
CA LEU A 227 19.35 4.44 1.86
C LEU A 227 20.49 4.96 0.96
N THR A 228 20.21 5.12 -0.33
CA THR A 228 21.12 5.69 -1.33
C THR A 228 21.56 7.10 -0.95
N PHE A 229 20.63 7.93 -0.45
CA PHE A 229 20.95 9.28 -0.01
C PHE A 229 22.00 9.29 1.11
N GLY A 230 21.82 8.49 2.17
CA GLY A 230 22.81 8.41 3.26
C GLY A 230 24.17 7.88 2.82
N LYS A 231 24.19 6.90 1.90
CA LYS A 231 25.43 6.41 1.28
C LYS A 231 26.14 7.51 0.50
N GLY A 232 25.37 8.34 -0.21
CA GLY A 232 25.85 9.56 -0.86
C GLY A 232 26.46 10.57 0.11
N VAL A 233 25.81 10.82 1.25
CA VAL A 233 26.34 11.70 2.31
C VAL A 233 27.67 11.15 2.82
N GLY A 234 27.74 9.87 3.19
CA GLY A 234 28.96 9.26 3.71
C GLY A 234 30.10 9.20 2.70
N GLY A 235 29.82 8.90 1.43
CA GLY A 235 30.82 8.89 0.37
C GLY A 235 31.47 10.25 0.16
N ASN A 236 30.67 11.31 0.12
CA ASN A 236 31.08 12.67 -0.24
C ASN A 236 31.60 13.51 0.93
N THR A 237 31.05 13.33 2.13
CA THR A 237 31.41 14.14 3.32
C THR A 237 32.20 13.36 4.37
N LYS A 238 32.31 12.04 4.21
CA LYS A 238 32.84 11.11 5.22
C LYS A 238 32.08 11.13 6.55
N ASN A 239 30.91 11.79 6.62
CA ASN A 239 30.01 11.70 7.76
C ASN A 239 29.29 10.35 7.77
N THR A 240 29.32 9.67 8.91
CA THR A 240 28.56 8.45 9.17
C THR A 240 27.87 8.57 10.53
N LYS A 241 27.12 7.53 10.94
CA LYS A 241 26.55 7.45 12.29
C LYS A 241 27.61 7.71 13.39
N ASP A 242 28.79 7.10 13.23
CA ASP A 242 29.87 7.12 14.22
C ASP A 242 30.98 8.14 13.94
N ASN A 243 31.09 8.63 12.70
CA ASN A 243 32.09 9.60 12.32
C ASN A 243 31.47 10.96 12.01
N VAL A 244 31.94 12.00 12.70
CA VAL A 244 31.47 13.38 12.53
C VAL A 244 32.58 14.22 11.92
N ASN A 245 32.37 14.66 10.68
CA ASN A 245 33.10 15.75 10.09
C ASN A 245 32.19 16.97 10.13
N GLU A 246 32.52 17.90 11.01
CA GLU A 246 31.77 19.13 11.22
C GLU A 246 31.66 19.93 9.91
N MET A 247 30.45 20.37 9.59
CA MET A 247 30.15 21.14 8.40
C MET A 247 29.25 22.34 8.75
N LYS A 248 29.57 23.48 8.15
CA LYS A 248 28.72 24.67 8.11
C LYS A 248 27.71 24.58 6.96
N PRO A 249 26.63 25.38 6.99
CA PRO A 249 25.66 25.45 5.89
C PRO A 249 26.33 25.71 4.53
N SER A 250 27.28 26.65 4.48
CA SER A 250 28.04 26.98 3.26
C SER A 250 28.88 25.81 2.72
N GLU A 251 29.45 24.99 3.60
CA GLU A 251 30.22 23.80 3.25
C GLU A 251 29.30 22.69 2.72
N VAL A 252 28.12 22.50 3.31
CA VAL A 252 27.10 21.56 2.81
C VAL A 252 26.68 21.92 1.37
N HIS A 253 26.36 23.19 1.12
CA HIS A 253 26.01 23.66 -0.23
C HIS A 253 27.17 23.49 -1.22
N SER A 254 28.39 23.79 -0.77
CA SER A 254 29.58 23.62 -1.59
C SER A 254 29.83 22.16 -1.95
N THR A 255 29.60 21.21 -1.03
CA THR A 255 29.71 19.78 -1.32
C THR A 255 28.70 19.34 -2.39
N VAL A 256 27.45 19.80 -2.30
CA VAL A 256 26.44 19.49 -3.32
C VAL A 256 26.83 20.10 -4.67
N ASN A 257 27.19 21.38 -4.69
CA ASN A 257 27.54 22.08 -5.92
C ASN A 257 28.77 21.48 -6.60
N ASN A 258 29.78 21.11 -5.83
CA ASN A 258 31.06 20.59 -6.34
C ASN A 258 31.06 19.08 -6.56
N HIS A 259 29.95 18.37 -6.31
CA HIS A 259 29.88 16.94 -6.53
C HIS A 259 30.12 16.59 -8.01
N THR A 260 31.05 15.67 -8.24
CA THR A 260 31.37 15.14 -9.57
C THR A 260 31.18 13.62 -9.55
N GLY A 261 30.25 13.11 -10.36
CA GLY A 261 30.00 11.68 -10.49
C GLY A 261 28.54 11.31 -10.25
N ASP A 262 28.30 10.01 -10.19
CA ASP A 262 26.99 9.45 -9.83
C ASP A 262 26.94 9.14 -8.33
N LEU A 263 25.74 9.21 -7.76
CA LEU A 263 25.52 8.79 -6.39
C LEU A 263 25.74 7.28 -6.26
N PRO A 264 26.35 6.80 -5.17
CA PRO A 264 26.52 5.38 -4.94
C PRO A 264 25.15 4.73 -4.78
N SER A 265 24.84 3.70 -5.57
CA SER A 265 23.57 2.98 -5.46
C SER A 265 23.58 2.00 -4.28
N VAL A 266 22.39 1.78 -3.73
CA VAL A 266 22.09 0.64 -2.87
C VAL A 266 21.54 -0.47 -3.75
N SER A 267 22.01 -1.69 -3.57
CA SER A 267 21.58 -2.87 -4.30
C SER A 267 20.36 -3.53 -3.62
N ASP A 268 19.57 -4.30 -4.37
CA ASP A 268 18.42 -5.01 -3.79
C ASP A 268 18.83 -5.98 -2.67
N PRO A 269 19.95 -6.73 -2.76
CA PRO A 269 20.46 -7.52 -1.65
C PRO A 269 20.77 -6.70 -0.38
N GLU A 270 21.25 -5.46 -0.50
CA GLU A 270 21.46 -4.58 0.66
C GLU A 270 20.13 -4.17 1.31
N VAL A 271 19.05 -3.99 0.53
CA VAL A 271 17.71 -3.71 1.07
C VAL A 271 17.15 -4.95 1.78
N VAL A 272 17.28 -6.14 1.17
CA VAL A 272 16.90 -7.42 1.80
C VAL A 272 17.65 -7.64 3.12
N GLN A 273 18.93 -7.25 3.17
CA GLN A 273 19.74 -7.37 4.38
C GLN A 273 19.13 -6.60 5.56
N ILE A 274 18.58 -5.40 5.33
CA ILE A 274 17.92 -4.63 6.39
C ILE A 274 16.73 -5.39 6.95
N LEU A 275 15.94 -6.04 6.09
CA LEU A 275 14.80 -6.87 6.50
C LEU A 275 15.24 -8.07 7.34
N GLN A 276 16.21 -8.83 6.84
CA GLN A 276 16.68 -10.07 7.45
C GLN A 276 17.51 -9.82 8.72
N SER A 277 18.12 -8.65 8.86
CA SER A 277 18.91 -8.29 10.03
C SER A 277 18.08 -8.15 11.31
N SER A 278 16.76 -7.90 11.17
CA SER A 278 15.84 -7.80 12.30
C SER A 278 15.54 -9.15 12.96
N ASP A 279 15.82 -10.27 12.27
CA ASP A 279 15.54 -11.62 12.74
C ASP A 279 16.81 -12.36 13.23
N LEU A 280 17.95 -11.66 13.32
CA LEU A 280 19.20 -12.20 13.83
C LEU A 280 19.23 -12.17 15.36
N GLU A 281 19.76 -13.23 15.98
CA GLU A 281 20.04 -13.24 17.42
C GLU A 281 21.04 -12.15 17.81
N PRO A 282 21.03 -11.67 19.07
CA PRO A 282 22.01 -10.69 19.56
C PRO A 282 23.45 -11.13 19.28
N GLY A 283 24.21 -10.30 18.55
CA GLY A 283 25.58 -10.62 18.13
C GLY A 283 25.70 -11.47 16.86
N GLY A 284 24.58 -11.83 16.22
CA GLY A 284 24.55 -12.49 14.92
C GLY A 284 25.17 -11.62 13.83
N ARG A 285 26.14 -12.18 13.10
CA ARG A 285 26.78 -11.54 11.95
C ARG A 285 26.24 -12.13 10.67
N MET A 286 25.84 -11.29 9.71
CA MET A 286 25.54 -11.78 8.35
C MET A 286 26.81 -12.01 7.53
N GLU A 287 26.74 -12.96 6.60
CA GLU A 287 27.77 -13.18 5.61
C GLU A 287 27.99 -11.90 4.77
N GLY A 288 29.22 -11.37 4.78
CA GLY A 288 29.57 -10.13 4.05
C GLY A 288 29.67 -8.85 4.90
N GLU A 289 29.56 -8.93 6.24
CA GLU A 289 29.76 -7.79 7.16
C GLU A 289 31.14 -7.09 7.08
N SER A 290 32.11 -7.67 6.37
CA SER A 290 33.43 -7.07 6.14
C SER A 290 33.48 -6.15 4.92
N ASP A 291 32.39 -6.00 4.15
CA ASP A 291 32.34 -5.05 3.03
C ASP A 291 32.08 -3.63 3.56
N PRO A 292 33.08 -2.72 3.51
CA PRO A 292 32.93 -1.37 4.01
C PRO A 292 31.93 -0.53 3.19
N ASN A 293 31.49 -1.01 2.03
CA ASN A 293 30.53 -0.32 1.18
C ASN A 293 29.07 -0.74 1.42
N ARG A 294 28.81 -1.66 2.37
CA ARG A 294 27.45 -2.08 2.74
C ARG A 294 26.93 -1.31 3.95
N ILE A 295 25.61 -1.22 4.05
CA ILE A 295 24.94 -0.65 5.22
C ILE A 295 25.03 -1.68 6.35
N PHE A 296 25.81 -1.35 7.38
CA PHE A 296 25.94 -2.17 8.57
C PHE A 296 24.94 -1.69 9.63
N LEU A 297 24.19 -2.63 10.20
CA LEU A 297 23.25 -2.36 11.29
C LEU A 297 23.83 -2.88 12.59
N ASP A 298 24.07 -1.97 13.52
CA ASP A 298 24.45 -2.33 14.88
C ASP A 298 23.24 -2.84 15.69
N GLU A 299 23.50 -3.29 16.92
CA GLU A 299 22.48 -3.86 17.80
C GLU A 299 21.38 -2.85 18.15
N GLU A 300 21.70 -1.56 18.24
CA GLU A 300 20.71 -0.53 18.52
C GLU A 300 19.78 -0.32 17.31
N ASP A 301 20.36 -0.28 16.12
CA ASP A 301 19.63 -0.16 14.86
C ASP A 301 18.71 -1.36 14.62
N ARG A 302 19.18 -2.59 14.90
CA ARG A 302 18.37 -3.81 14.78
C ARG A 302 17.17 -3.78 15.71
N LYS A 303 17.37 -3.46 17.01
CA LYS A 303 16.27 -3.33 17.98
C LYS A 303 15.27 -2.25 17.58
N ARG A 304 15.77 -1.15 17.01
CA ARG A 304 14.93 -0.05 16.53
C ARG A 304 14.06 -0.49 15.36
N ILE A 305 14.66 -1.15 14.36
CA ILE A 305 13.95 -1.72 13.21
C ILE A 305 12.92 -2.76 13.67
N GLU A 306 13.30 -3.67 14.56
CA GLU A 306 12.42 -4.71 15.08
C GLU A 306 11.21 -4.12 15.81
N LYS A 307 11.44 -3.12 16.67
CA LYS A 307 10.37 -2.39 17.36
C LYS A 307 9.42 -1.72 16.36
N LEU A 308 9.97 -1.11 15.31
CA LEU A 308 9.19 -0.45 14.27
C LEU A 308 8.40 -1.46 13.42
N LYS A 309 9.03 -2.56 13.00
CA LYS A 309 8.41 -3.72 12.32
C LYS A 309 7.21 -4.20 13.11
N ASN A 310 7.41 -4.53 14.38
CA ASN A 310 6.35 -5.04 15.24
C ASN A 310 5.20 -4.04 15.43
N ALA A 311 5.50 -2.75 15.57
CA ALA A 311 4.49 -1.71 15.68
C ALA A 311 3.66 -1.56 14.39
N ILE A 312 4.31 -1.55 13.23
CA ILE A 312 3.63 -1.45 11.92
C ILE A 312 2.81 -2.71 11.64
N LEU A 313 3.35 -3.91 11.88
CA LEU A 313 2.62 -5.16 11.68
C LEU A 313 1.41 -5.28 12.62
N ARG A 314 1.57 -4.88 13.89
CA ARG A 314 0.47 -4.80 14.84
C ARG A 314 -0.61 -3.84 14.33
N GLN A 315 -0.22 -2.67 13.83
CA GLN A 315 -1.16 -1.72 13.28
C GLN A 315 -1.84 -2.23 12.01
N LYS A 316 -1.13 -2.95 11.12
CA LYS A 316 -1.74 -3.62 9.97
C LYS A 316 -2.79 -4.64 10.39
N ALA A 317 -2.48 -5.45 11.41
CA ALA A 317 -3.42 -6.40 11.99
C ALA A 317 -4.64 -5.66 12.59
N GLU A 318 -4.42 -4.63 13.41
CA GLU A 318 -5.49 -3.81 13.99
C GLU A 318 -6.33 -3.12 12.89
N ASN A 319 -5.73 -2.54 11.85
CA ASN A 319 -6.42 -1.92 10.72
C ASN A 319 -7.20 -2.93 9.85
N SER A 320 -6.71 -4.17 9.78
CA SER A 320 -7.45 -5.27 9.15
C SER A 320 -8.67 -5.71 9.97
N GLU A 321 -8.62 -5.52 11.30
CA GLU A 321 -9.71 -5.84 12.24
C GLU A 321 -10.66 -4.67 12.53
N ILE A 322 -10.24 -3.41 12.30
CA ILE A 322 -11.13 -2.24 12.39
C ILE A 322 -12.15 -2.36 11.27
N ARG A 323 -13.36 -2.81 11.63
CA ARG A 323 -14.55 -2.70 10.78
C ARG A 323 -14.77 -1.23 10.49
N GLY A 324 -14.76 -0.86 9.21
CA GLY A 324 -15.15 0.48 8.81
C GLY A 324 -16.58 0.76 9.29
N ARG A 325 -16.86 2.02 9.64
CA ARG A 325 -18.21 2.39 10.02
C ARG A 325 -19.06 2.40 8.75
N ILE A 326 -20.14 1.61 8.75
CA ILE A 326 -21.10 1.59 7.65
C ILE A 326 -21.71 3.00 7.54
N LEU A 327 -21.49 3.65 6.40
CA LEU A 327 -22.08 4.93 6.04
C LEU A 327 -23.39 4.71 5.29
N PHE A 328 -23.38 3.77 4.34
CA PHE A 328 -24.54 3.40 3.54
C PHE A 328 -24.64 1.88 3.45
N GLU A 329 -25.85 1.37 3.50
CA GLU A 329 -26.17 -0.03 3.26
C GLU A 329 -27.45 -0.11 2.43
N GLY A 330 -27.56 -1.16 1.63
CA GLY A 330 -28.74 -1.40 0.83
C GLY A 330 -28.63 -2.68 0.02
N GLU A 331 -29.62 -2.90 -0.83
CA GLU A 331 -29.71 -4.08 -1.67
C GLU A 331 -28.95 -3.88 -2.98
N VAL A 332 -28.36 -4.96 -3.46
CA VAL A 332 -27.78 -5.06 -4.81
C VAL A 332 -28.48 -6.17 -5.57
N SER A 333 -28.85 -5.90 -6.82
CA SER A 333 -29.45 -6.87 -7.73
C SER A 333 -28.77 -6.84 -9.10
N ALA A 334 -28.73 -7.97 -9.79
CA ALA A 334 -28.41 -8.01 -11.20
C ALA A 334 -29.22 -9.10 -11.91
N LEU A 335 -29.62 -8.78 -13.14
CA LEU A 335 -30.30 -9.71 -14.03
C LEU A 335 -29.34 -10.12 -15.15
N ILE A 336 -29.04 -11.41 -15.24
CA ILE A 336 -28.17 -11.97 -16.27
C ILE A 336 -29.04 -12.86 -17.16
N GLN A 337 -29.05 -12.59 -18.46
CA GLN A 337 -29.93 -13.29 -19.40
C GLN A 337 -29.11 -14.16 -20.35
N ASN A 338 -29.61 -15.35 -20.66
CA ASN A 338 -29.03 -16.21 -21.70
C ASN A 338 -27.57 -16.66 -21.47
N THR A 339 -27.20 -17.02 -20.23
CA THR A 339 -25.91 -17.67 -19.97
C THR A 339 -25.86 -19.04 -20.67
N VAL A 340 -24.78 -19.33 -21.38
CA VAL A 340 -24.59 -20.58 -22.11
C VAL A 340 -23.45 -21.37 -21.49
N LEU A 341 -23.72 -22.63 -21.15
CA LEU A 341 -22.74 -23.60 -20.71
C LEU A 341 -22.48 -24.57 -21.86
N SER A 342 -21.22 -24.84 -22.18
CA SER A 342 -20.84 -25.78 -23.22
C SER A 342 -19.77 -26.73 -22.74
N PHE A 343 -19.98 -28.02 -23.02
CA PHE A 343 -19.03 -29.08 -22.72
C PHE A 343 -19.26 -30.27 -23.65
N SER A 344 -18.26 -31.13 -23.78
CA SER A 344 -18.31 -32.35 -24.58
C SER A 344 -18.20 -33.57 -23.68
N LEU A 345 -19.06 -34.56 -23.90
CA LEU A 345 -18.99 -35.89 -23.31
C LEU A 345 -18.36 -36.85 -24.29
N PHE A 346 -17.36 -37.59 -23.85
CA PHE A 346 -16.75 -38.67 -24.61
C PHE A 346 -16.62 -39.92 -23.75
N ARG A 347 -16.81 -41.09 -24.36
CA ARG A 347 -16.66 -42.36 -23.68
C ARG A 347 -15.22 -42.83 -23.83
N ASP A 348 -14.56 -43.08 -22.71
CA ASP A 348 -13.27 -43.74 -22.69
C ASP A 348 -13.47 -45.23 -22.95
N GLU A 349 -12.96 -45.72 -24.08
CA GLU A 349 -13.12 -47.13 -24.48
C GLU A 349 -12.31 -48.09 -23.60
N GLU A 350 -11.19 -47.65 -23.02
CA GLU A 350 -10.33 -48.50 -22.18
C GLU A 350 -10.95 -48.72 -20.79
N THR A 351 -11.52 -47.67 -20.21
CA THR A 351 -12.09 -47.71 -18.86
C THR A 351 -13.62 -47.89 -18.86
N SER A 352 -14.25 -47.87 -20.04
CA SER A 352 -15.71 -47.81 -20.22
C SER A 352 -16.39 -46.68 -19.42
N SER A 353 -15.64 -45.66 -19.02
CA SER A 353 -16.11 -44.53 -18.22
C SER A 353 -16.43 -43.32 -19.11
N TRP A 354 -17.36 -42.49 -18.67
CA TRP A 354 -17.65 -41.22 -19.33
C TRP A 354 -16.68 -40.15 -18.83
N LYS A 355 -16.11 -39.39 -19.75
CA LYS A 355 -15.25 -38.24 -19.49
C LYS A 355 -15.86 -36.98 -20.08
N THR A 356 -15.56 -35.85 -19.47
CA THR A 356 -16.05 -34.52 -19.86
C THR A 356 -14.87 -33.64 -20.28
N SER A 357 -15.09 -32.79 -21.28
CA SER A 357 -14.20 -31.65 -21.52
C SER A 357 -14.34 -30.64 -20.37
N PRO A 358 -13.39 -29.69 -20.23
CA PRO A 358 -13.61 -28.52 -19.39
C PRO A 358 -14.92 -27.83 -19.74
N LEU A 359 -15.64 -27.37 -18.73
CA LEU A 359 -16.85 -26.57 -18.89
C LEU A 359 -16.47 -25.17 -19.37
N ILE A 360 -17.08 -24.72 -20.46
CA ILE A 360 -16.95 -23.34 -20.94
C ILE A 360 -18.25 -22.62 -20.63
N ILE A 361 -18.17 -21.54 -19.86
CA ILE A 361 -19.29 -20.67 -19.51
C ILE A 361 -19.17 -19.38 -20.30
N ASP A 362 -20.13 -19.14 -21.19
CA ASP A 362 -20.31 -17.85 -21.86
C ASP A 362 -21.43 -17.08 -21.16
N MET A 363 -21.04 -16.04 -20.43
CA MET A 363 -21.96 -15.19 -19.68
C MET A 363 -21.98 -13.80 -20.32
N PRO A 364 -23.14 -13.29 -20.76
CA PRO A 364 -23.18 -11.98 -21.38
C PRO A 364 -22.96 -10.85 -20.35
N PRO A 365 -22.60 -9.64 -20.82
CA PRO A 365 -22.50 -8.48 -19.95
C PRO A 365 -23.80 -8.20 -19.20
N PHE A 366 -23.68 -7.85 -17.92
CA PHE A 366 -24.81 -7.49 -17.07
C PHE A 366 -24.53 -6.20 -16.29
N HIS A 367 -25.61 -5.60 -15.80
CA HIS A 367 -25.55 -4.39 -14.97
C HIS A 367 -25.92 -4.75 -13.52
N LEU A 368 -25.08 -4.29 -12.59
CA LEU A 368 -25.39 -4.29 -11.16
C LEU A 368 -26.24 -3.06 -10.86
N GLU A 369 -27.43 -3.31 -10.33
CA GLU A 369 -28.33 -2.30 -9.79
C GLU A 369 -28.02 -2.14 -8.30
N ILE A 370 -27.64 -0.93 -7.92
CA ILE A 370 -27.37 -0.54 -6.54
C ILE A 370 -28.28 0.63 -6.22
N ASP A 371 -29.07 0.53 -5.16
CA ASP A 371 -29.88 1.65 -4.69
C ASP A 371 -29.00 2.70 -4.02
N ASP A 372 -28.61 3.72 -4.78
CA ASP A 372 -27.79 4.85 -4.34
C ASP A 372 -28.62 6.09 -3.94
N SER A 373 -29.94 5.94 -3.82
CA SER A 373 -30.87 7.06 -3.57
C SER A 373 -30.64 7.74 -2.23
N LYS A 374 -30.10 6.99 -1.26
CA LYS A 374 -29.78 7.45 0.11
C LYS A 374 -28.35 7.96 0.26
N TRP A 375 -27.54 7.94 -0.81
CA TRP A 375 -26.15 8.37 -0.76
C TRP A 375 -26.08 9.89 -0.81
N GLU A 376 -25.98 10.51 0.37
CA GLU A 376 -26.00 11.95 0.54
C GLU A 376 -24.67 12.49 1.10
N GLY A 377 -24.31 13.71 0.72
CA GLY A 377 -23.08 14.40 1.15
C GLY A 377 -21.83 13.97 0.35
N GLU A 378 -20.67 14.54 0.70
CA GLU A 378 -19.40 14.33 -0.02
C GLU A 378 -19.01 12.85 -0.13
N ALA A 379 -19.16 12.07 0.95
CA ALA A 379 -18.90 10.63 0.93
C ALA A 379 -19.82 9.88 -0.06
N GLY A 380 -21.07 10.33 -0.21
CA GLY A 380 -22.00 9.80 -1.20
C GLY A 380 -21.58 10.15 -2.64
N LEU A 381 -21.14 11.38 -2.88
CA LEU A 381 -20.65 11.83 -4.20
C LEU A 381 -19.42 11.02 -4.64
N VAL A 382 -18.42 10.88 -3.75
CA VAL A 382 -17.21 10.07 -4.02
C VAL A 382 -17.57 8.59 -4.21
N ALA A 383 -18.54 8.07 -3.45
CA ALA A 383 -19.01 6.70 -3.62
C ALA A 383 -19.65 6.49 -5.01
N LYS A 384 -20.44 7.44 -5.52
CA LYS A 384 -21.04 7.39 -6.87
C LYS A 384 -19.96 7.46 -7.96
N GLU A 385 -19.03 8.40 -7.86
CA GLU A 385 -17.91 8.55 -8.81
C GLU A 385 -17.05 7.28 -8.87
N ARG A 386 -16.75 6.68 -7.71
CA ARG A 386 -16.02 5.40 -7.65
C ARG A 386 -16.83 4.27 -8.24
N LEU A 387 -18.12 4.16 -7.95
CA LEU A 387 -18.97 3.13 -8.53
C LEU A 387 -19.03 3.24 -10.06
N GLU A 388 -19.13 4.45 -10.60
CA GLU A 388 -19.14 4.73 -12.04
C GLU A 388 -17.82 4.37 -12.73
N SER A 389 -16.69 4.55 -12.03
CA SER A 389 -15.34 4.24 -12.55
C SER A 389 -14.87 2.79 -12.32
N MET A 390 -15.60 2.01 -11.53
CA MET A 390 -15.24 0.64 -11.14
C MET A 390 -15.61 -0.42 -12.19
N TYR A 391 -14.92 -0.43 -13.33
CA TYR A 391 -14.96 -1.54 -14.28
C TYR A 391 -14.43 -2.86 -13.68
N PHE A 392 -13.50 -2.79 -12.74
CA PHE A 392 -12.86 -3.94 -12.09
C PHE A 392 -13.82 -4.79 -11.25
N ILE A 393 -14.80 -4.17 -10.58
CA ILE A 393 -15.78 -4.90 -9.75
C ILE A 393 -16.61 -5.86 -10.63
N ARG A 394 -16.98 -5.45 -11.84
CA ARG A 394 -17.71 -6.31 -12.78
C ARG A 394 -16.92 -7.55 -13.16
N ASN A 395 -15.62 -7.41 -13.41
CA ASN A 395 -14.75 -8.55 -13.71
C ASN A 395 -14.63 -9.49 -12.50
N LEU A 396 -14.49 -8.94 -11.29
CA LEU A 396 -14.41 -9.75 -10.07
C LEU A 396 -15.71 -10.53 -9.80
N PHE A 397 -16.87 -9.91 -10.02
CA PHE A 397 -18.15 -10.61 -9.99
C PHE A 397 -18.29 -11.64 -11.10
N TYR A 398 -17.83 -11.31 -12.32
CA TYR A 398 -17.85 -12.20 -13.47
C TYR A 398 -17.09 -13.50 -13.19
N ASP A 399 -15.84 -13.38 -12.73
CA ASP A 399 -14.98 -14.50 -12.42
C ASP A 399 -15.54 -15.34 -11.27
N SER A 400 -16.01 -14.69 -10.20
CA SER A 400 -16.59 -15.37 -9.04
C SER A 400 -17.88 -16.12 -9.39
N LEU A 401 -18.72 -15.58 -10.27
CA LEU A 401 -19.94 -16.23 -10.73
C LEU A 401 -19.64 -17.43 -11.63
N ILE A 402 -18.69 -17.29 -12.55
CA ILE A 402 -18.24 -18.40 -13.39
C ILE A 402 -17.71 -19.54 -12.53
N GLU A 403 -16.83 -19.26 -11.57
CA GLU A 403 -16.26 -20.29 -10.70
C GLU A 403 -17.34 -21.03 -9.92
N ARG A 404 -18.32 -20.31 -9.36
CA ARG A 404 -19.44 -20.93 -8.62
C ARG A 404 -20.36 -21.75 -9.52
N ILE A 405 -20.73 -21.24 -10.69
CA ILE A 405 -21.58 -21.98 -11.63
C ILE A 405 -20.85 -23.25 -12.10
N SER A 406 -19.55 -23.14 -12.42
CA SER A 406 -18.73 -24.29 -12.77
C SER A 406 -18.70 -25.33 -11.67
N SER A 407 -18.41 -24.94 -10.43
CA SER A 407 -18.35 -25.88 -9.30
C SER A 407 -19.67 -26.60 -9.04
N VAL A 408 -20.80 -25.88 -9.08
CA VAL A 408 -22.14 -26.47 -8.91
C VAL A 408 -22.47 -27.43 -10.05
N PHE A 409 -22.13 -27.05 -11.28
CA PHE A 409 -22.41 -27.86 -12.46
C PHE A 409 -21.55 -29.12 -12.52
N GLU A 410 -20.25 -29.00 -12.28
CA GLU A 410 -19.31 -30.14 -12.22
C GLU A 410 -19.73 -31.15 -11.15
N THR A 411 -20.05 -30.68 -9.94
CA THR A 411 -20.55 -31.54 -8.86
C THR A 411 -21.83 -32.28 -9.27
N SER A 412 -22.75 -31.59 -9.94
CA SER A 412 -24.02 -32.18 -10.39
C SER A 412 -23.80 -33.21 -11.51
N LEU A 413 -22.87 -32.92 -12.43
CA LEU A 413 -22.53 -33.77 -13.55
C LEU A 413 -21.79 -35.04 -13.09
N GLU A 414 -20.84 -34.92 -12.17
CA GLU A 414 -20.15 -36.07 -11.56
C GLU A 414 -21.14 -36.98 -10.84
N ASN A 415 -22.05 -36.42 -10.04
CA ASN A 415 -23.10 -37.18 -9.37
C ASN A 415 -24.01 -37.91 -10.38
N PHE A 416 -24.38 -37.26 -11.49
CA PHE A 416 -25.18 -37.88 -12.54
C PHE A 416 -24.43 -39.04 -13.22
N LEU A 417 -23.17 -38.83 -13.61
CA LEU A 417 -22.35 -39.84 -14.28
C LEU A 417 -22.07 -41.04 -13.36
N ASN A 418 -21.81 -40.81 -12.08
CA ASN A 418 -21.60 -41.87 -11.09
C ASN A 418 -22.87 -42.70 -10.88
N ASN A 419 -24.04 -42.06 -10.75
CA ASN A 419 -25.32 -42.76 -10.60
C ASN A 419 -25.70 -43.59 -11.83
N GLN A 420 -25.36 -43.15 -13.05
CA GLN A 420 -25.56 -43.93 -14.27
C GLN A 420 -24.62 -45.15 -14.33
N SER A 421 -23.38 -45.00 -13.87
CA SER A 421 -22.42 -46.10 -13.82
C SER A 421 -22.83 -47.24 -12.87
N ASP A 422 -23.55 -46.91 -11.78
CA ASP A 422 -24.11 -47.89 -10.85
C ASP A 422 -25.38 -48.57 -11.40
N PHE A 423 -26.18 -47.84 -12.19
CA PHE A 423 -27.37 -48.40 -12.85
C PHE A 423 -27.00 -49.42 -13.94
N GLU A 424 -25.92 -49.17 -14.71
CA GLU A 424 -25.37 -50.12 -15.68
C GLU A 424 -24.74 -51.36 -15.02
N LYS A 425 -24.20 -51.23 -13.81
CA LYS A 425 -23.67 -52.37 -13.03
C LYS A 425 -24.77 -53.22 -12.37
N GLY A 426 -25.90 -52.61 -11.99
CA GLY A 426 -27.04 -53.32 -11.38
C GLY A 426 -27.96 -54.05 -12.37
N SER A 427 -27.80 -53.83 -13.67
CA SER A 427 -28.63 -54.43 -14.74
C SER A 427 -27.92 -55.56 -15.52
N ARG A 428 -26.82 -56.11 -14.98
CA ARG A 428 -26.11 -57.28 -15.54
C ARG A 428 -26.31 -58.53 -14.71
#